data_AF-A0A938AU25-F1
#
_entry.id   AF-A0A938AU25-F1
#
_cell.length_a   1.000
_cell.length_b   1.000
_cell.length_c   1.000
_cell.angle_alpha   90.00
_cell.angle_beta   90.00
_cell.angle_gamma   90.00
#
_symmetry.space_group_name_H-M   'P 1'
#
loop_
_entity.id
_entity.type
_entity.pdbx_description
1 polymer ?
#
loop_
_entity_poly.entity_id
_entity_poly.type
_entity_poly.pdbx_seq_one_letter_code
_entity_poly.pdbx_strand_id
1 'polypeptide(L)'
;MTKTILCLCRDVTAEDVRRAIAEGYDDVETVKRLTGALTGPCQGKTCAESIRRLVAELTGRRPGEVAMPPRRPPTSPVRLGTLAAEDER
;
A
#
# COMPACT_ATOMS: atom_id res chain seq x y z
N MET A 1 -13.45 -18.19 -11.77
CA MET A 1 -12.36 -18.06 -10.77
C MET A 1 -12.55 -16.77 -10.01
N THR A 2 -12.50 -16.80 -8.67
CA THR A 2 -12.73 -15.63 -7.81
C THR A 2 -11.47 -14.77 -7.74
N LYS A 3 -11.59 -13.48 -8.03
CA LYS A 3 -10.48 -12.52 -7.89
C LYS A 3 -10.21 -12.28 -6.40
N THR A 4 -8.95 -12.37 -5.98
CA THR A 4 -8.53 -12.02 -4.62
C THR A 4 -8.11 -10.55 -4.60
N ILE A 5 -8.93 -9.70 -3.97
CA ILE A 5 -8.62 -8.26 -3.83
C ILE A 5 -7.72 -8.05 -2.61
N LEU A 6 -6.58 -7.40 -2.80
CA LEU A 6 -5.70 -6.99 -1.71
C LEU A 6 -5.99 -5.55 -1.27
N CYS A 7 -6.19 -4.63 -2.20
CA CYS A 7 -6.50 -3.22 -1.88
C CYS A 7 -7.88 -2.82 -2.39
N LEU A 8 -8.85 -2.77 -1.49
CA LEU A 8 -10.23 -2.35 -1.79
C LEU A 8 -10.32 -0.89 -2.27
N CYS A 9 -9.42 -0.02 -1.83
CA CYS A 9 -9.47 1.40 -2.20
C CYS A 9 -9.00 1.68 -3.62
N ARG A 10 -8.26 0.74 -4.23
CA ARG A 10 -7.55 0.94 -5.50
C ARG A 10 -7.81 -0.20 -6.49
N ASP A 11 -8.72 -1.10 -6.14
CA ASP A 11 -9.05 -2.32 -6.88
C ASP A 11 -7.84 -3.18 -7.28
N VAL A 12 -6.81 -3.20 -6.42
CA VAL A 12 -5.59 -3.99 -6.68
C VAL A 12 -5.78 -5.41 -6.20
N THR A 13 -5.53 -6.36 -7.10
CA THR A 13 -5.64 -7.80 -6.84
C THR A 13 -4.30 -8.41 -6.44
N ALA A 14 -4.34 -9.64 -5.90
CA ALA A 14 -3.12 -10.41 -5.67
C ALA A 14 -2.37 -10.70 -6.98
N GLU A 15 -3.08 -10.80 -8.10
CA GLU A 15 -2.48 -11.05 -9.41
C GLU A 15 -1.67 -9.87 -9.92
N ASP A 16 -2.12 -8.65 -9.66
CA ASP A 16 -1.38 -7.45 -10.04
C ASP A 16 -0.03 -7.37 -9.31
N VAL A 17 0.01 -7.80 -8.04
CA VAL A 17 1.26 -7.91 -7.27
C VAL A 17 2.15 -9.02 -7.82
N ARG A 18 1.59 -10.20 -8.13
CA ARG A 18 2.35 -11.31 -8.73
C ARG A 18 2.98 -10.92 -10.06
N ARG A 19 2.24 -10.22 -10.92
CA ARG A 19 2.75 -9.69 -12.18
C ARG A 19 3.91 -8.72 -11.97
N ALA A 20 3.78 -7.79 -11.02
CA ALA A 20 4.88 -6.88 -10.70
C ALA A 20 6.14 -7.64 -10.23
N ILE A 21 6.01 -8.67 -9.39
CA ILE A 21 7.18 -9.47 -8.98
C ILE A 21 7.77 -10.26 -10.16
N ALA A 22 6.92 -10.83 -11.03
CA ALA A 22 7.38 -11.55 -12.22
C ALA A 22 8.11 -10.67 -13.23
N GLU A 23 7.80 -9.37 -13.28
CA GLU A 23 8.52 -8.37 -14.08
C GLU A 23 9.90 -7.99 -13.50
N GLY A 24 10.26 -8.50 -12.31
CA GLY A 24 11.58 -8.34 -11.70
C GLY A 24 11.64 -7.30 -10.57
N TYR A 25 10.51 -6.71 -10.18
CA TYR A 25 10.45 -5.82 -9.03
C TYR A 25 10.33 -6.63 -7.74
N ASP A 26 11.13 -6.37 -6.70
CA ASP A 26 11.24 -7.26 -5.54
C ASP A 26 10.92 -6.60 -4.18
N ASP A 27 10.35 -5.39 -4.20
CA ASP A 27 10.08 -4.60 -3.01
C ASP A 27 8.68 -3.94 -3.01
N VAL A 28 8.20 -3.61 -1.81
CA VAL A 28 6.85 -3.05 -1.61
C VAL A 28 6.72 -1.62 -2.12
N GLU A 29 7.79 -0.82 -2.13
CA GLU A 29 7.75 0.56 -2.65
C GLU A 29 7.55 0.55 -4.17
N THR A 30 8.17 -0.38 -4.88
CA THR A 30 7.98 -0.52 -6.32
C THR A 30 6.60 -1.11 -6.65
N VAL A 31 6.14 -2.14 -5.93
CA VAL A 31 4.76 -2.66 -6.05
C VAL A 31 3.73 -1.55 -5.83
N LYS A 32 3.93 -0.70 -4.81
CA LYS A 32 3.07 0.47 -4.54
C LYS A 32 3.01 1.43 -5.73
N ARG A 33 4.15 1.73 -6.37
CA ARG A 33 4.23 2.66 -7.51
C ARG A 33 3.56 2.12 -8.76
N LEU A 34 3.74 0.83 -9.04
CA LEU A 34 3.20 0.20 -10.25
C LEU A 34 1.70 -0.07 -10.15
N THR A 35 1.25 -0.60 -9.02
CA THR A 35 -0.16 -1.00 -8.84
C THR A 35 -1.03 0.13 -8.29
N GLY A 36 -0.43 1.14 -7.67
CA GLY A 36 -1.14 2.17 -6.91
C GLY A 36 -1.66 1.68 -5.55
N ALA A 37 -1.43 0.42 -5.16
CA ALA A 37 -1.78 -0.05 -3.82
C ALA A 37 -1.13 0.83 -2.73
N LEU A 38 -1.68 0.81 -1.51
CA LEU A 38 -1.25 1.63 -0.36
C LEU A 38 -1.48 3.15 -0.50
N THR A 39 -1.86 3.66 -1.68
CA THR A 39 -2.05 5.11 -1.91
C THR A 39 -3.51 5.57 -1.87
N GLY A 40 -4.44 4.69 -1.49
CA GLY A 40 -5.85 5.05 -1.29
C GLY A 40 -6.09 5.91 -0.03
N PRO A 41 -7.33 6.33 0.24
CA PRO A 41 -7.68 7.11 1.44
C PRO A 41 -7.33 6.40 2.76
N CYS A 42 -7.27 5.07 2.76
CA CYS A 42 -6.84 4.31 3.93
C CYS A 42 -5.33 4.35 4.17
N GLN A 43 -4.52 4.84 3.22
CA GLN A 43 -3.04 4.91 3.30
C GLN A 43 -2.41 3.56 3.70
N GLY A 44 -2.92 2.46 3.14
CA GLY A 44 -2.38 1.13 3.37
C GLY A 44 -2.81 0.44 4.67
N LYS A 45 -3.67 1.05 5.50
CA LYS A 45 -4.11 0.48 6.80
C LYS A 45 -4.64 -0.96 6.70
N THR A 46 -5.33 -1.31 5.60
CA THR A 46 -5.94 -2.62 5.42
C THR A 46 -5.09 -3.58 4.60
N CYS A 47 -4.40 -3.10 3.57
CA CYS A 47 -3.72 -3.94 2.59
C CYS A 47 -2.21 -4.12 2.82
N ALA A 48 -1.58 -3.26 3.64
CA ALA A 48 -0.13 -3.21 3.78
C ALA A 48 0.50 -4.55 4.18
N GLU A 49 -0.05 -5.19 5.21
CA GLU A 49 0.50 -6.44 5.73
C GLU A 49 0.29 -7.60 4.76
N SER A 50 -0.88 -7.67 4.12
CA SER A 50 -1.17 -8.70 3.12
C SER A 50 -0.25 -8.59 1.91
N ILE A 51 0.02 -7.38 1.44
CA ILE A 51 0.97 -7.12 0.35
C ILE A 51 2.40 -7.49 0.79
N ARG A 52 2.83 -7.07 1.99
CA ARG A 52 4.17 -7.39 2.51
C ARG A 52 4.39 -8.89 2.57
N ARG A 53 3.41 -9.66 3.06
CA ARG A 53 3.47 -11.12 3.12
C ARG A 53 3.54 -11.76 1.74
N LEU A 54 2.74 -11.30 0.79
CA LEU A 54 2.77 -11.80 -0.57
C LEU A 54 4.11 -11.51 -1.26
N VAL A 55 4.65 -10.29 -1.10
CA VAL A 55 5.98 -9.96 -1.62
C VAL A 55 7.06 -10.83 -0.97
N ALA A 56 7.00 -11.04 0.34
CA ALA A 56 7.93 -11.90 1.05
C ALA A 56 7.90 -13.35 0.54
N GLU A 57 6.69 -13.90 0.36
CA GLU A 57 6.47 -15.23 -0.22
C GLU A 57 7.06 -15.34 -1.63
N LEU A 58 6.75 -14.38 -2.51
CA LEU A 58 7.20 -14.41 -3.91
C LEU A 58 8.72 -14.17 -4.08
N THR A 59 9.36 -13.52 -3.11
CA THR A 59 10.81 -13.23 -3.13
C THR A 59 11.63 -14.18 -2.26
N GLY A 60 11.00 -15.16 -1.61
CA GLY A 60 11.68 -16.12 -0.73
C GLY A 60 12.25 -15.51 0.56
N ARG A 61 11.71 -14.37 1.00
CA ARG A 61 12.15 -13.62 2.19
C ARG A 61 11.17 -13.84 3.34
N ARG A 62 11.63 -13.62 4.58
CA ARG A 62 10.72 -13.53 5.73
C ARG A 62 9.99 -12.19 5.66
N PRO A 63 8.71 -12.09 6.09
CA PRO A 63 7.99 -10.82 6.06
C PRO A 63 8.76 -9.69 6.75
N GLY A 64 9.41 -9.97 7.88
CA GLY A 64 10.20 -8.99 8.64
C GLY A 64 11.41 -8.40 7.90
N GLU A 65 11.88 -9.06 6.84
CA GLU A 65 12.99 -8.59 6.02
C GLU A 65 12.51 -7.66 4.90
N VAL A 66 11.21 -7.68 4.56
CA VAL A 66 10.63 -6.85 3.51
C VAL A 66 10.33 -5.45 4.08
N ALA A 67 11.08 -4.47 3.60
CA ALA A 67 10.90 -3.08 4.00
C ALA A 67 9.54 -2.53 3.56
N MET A 68 8.97 -1.66 4.40
CA MET A 68 7.70 -0.99 4.13
C MET A 68 7.91 0.50 3.87
N PRO A 69 7.10 1.11 2.99
CA PRO A 69 7.13 2.55 2.78
C PRO A 69 6.85 3.33 4.08
N PRO A 70 7.49 4.49 4.27
CA PRO A 70 7.27 5.30 5.47
C PRO A 70 5.84 5.83 5.50
N ARG A 71 5.27 5.90 6.71
CA ARG A 71 4.00 6.60 6.96
C ARG A 71 4.25 8.11 6.99
N ARG A 72 3.34 8.89 6.42
CA ARG A 72 3.45 10.35 6.35
C ARG A 72 2.23 11.00 7.03
N PRO A 73 2.38 12.14 7.72
CA PRO A 73 1.24 12.92 8.19
C PRO A 73 0.42 13.49 7.03
N PRO A 74 -0.89 13.74 7.23
CA PRO A 74 -1.70 13.36 8.39
C PRO A 74 -2.06 11.86 8.36
N THR A 75 -2.21 11.23 9.54
CA THR A 75 -2.51 9.78 9.66
C THR A 75 -3.86 9.38 9.05
N SER A 76 -4.79 10.32 8.97
CA SER A 76 -6.09 10.19 8.31
C SER A 76 -6.38 11.48 7.53
N PRO A 77 -7.22 11.44 6.48
CA PRO A 77 -7.56 12.63 5.73
C PRO A 77 -8.16 13.73 6.62
N VAL A 78 -7.66 14.95 6.47
CA VAL A 78 -8.16 16.15 7.14
C VAL A 78 -8.70 17.09 6.07
N ARG A 79 -9.83 17.75 6.33
CA ARG A 79 -10.40 18.74 5.40
C ARG A 79 -9.45 19.94 5.32
N LEU A 80 -9.21 20.45 4.12
CA LEU A 80 -8.36 21.63 3.94
C LEU A 80 -8.87 22.85 4.72
N GLY A 81 -10.19 23.04 4.80
CA GLY A 81 -10.79 24.11 5.61
C GLY A 81 -10.49 24.00 7.12
N THR A 82 -10.25 22.79 7.65
CA THR A 82 -9.80 22.61 9.04
C THR A 82 -8.36 23.08 9.23
N LEU A 83 -7.51 22.93 8.21
CA LEU A 83 -6.12 23.39 8.25
C LEU A 83 -5.98 24.89 7.97
N ALA A 84 -6.94 25.47 7.24
CA ALA A 84 -6.97 26.88 6.88
C ALA A 84 -7.72 27.75 7.90
N ALA A 85 -8.34 27.16 8.92
CA ALA A 85 -8.99 27.90 9.99
C ALA A 85 -7.97 28.74 10.73
N GLU A 86 -8.27 30.03 10.94
CA GLU A 86 -7.47 30.91 11.78
C GLU A 86 -7.59 30.46 13.24
N ASP A 87 -6.48 30.52 13.99
CA ASP A 87 -6.50 30.29 15.44
C ASP A 87 -7.27 31.48 16.05
N GLU A 88 -8.42 31.25 16.69
CA GLU A 88 -9.26 32.31 17.31
C GLU A 88 -8.60 32.91 18.59
N ARG A 89 -7.27 33.01 18.64
CA ARG A 89 -6.49 33.51 19.78
C ARG A 89 -5.99 34.93 19.60
#